data_AF-A0A2Z4YRX9-F1
#
_entry.id   AF-A0A2Z4YRX9-F1
#
_cell.length_a   1.000
_cell.length_b   1.000
_cell.length_c   1.000
_cell.angle_alpha   90.00
_cell.angle_beta   90.00
_cell.angle_gamma   90.00
#
_symmetry.space_group_name_H-M   'P 1'
#
loop_
_entity.id
_entity.type
_entity.pdbx_description
1 polymer ?
#
loop_
_entity_poly.entity_id
_entity_poly.type
_entity_poly.pdbx_seq_one_letter_code
_entity_poly.pdbx_strand_id
1 'polypeptide(L)'
;MSALRTRSYIDGYNLYYGCLRKTAFNWLDVLTLFETQILPSILYRPAPDAAPATMTLHPDCAIKYFTAKIIESAAKGEDSVSSQAQYHNVLTTHCGGKLSFVMGRYSIYKANQHIVPADDPKRWPRDCYKN
;
A
#
# COMPACT_ATOMS: atom_id res chain seq x y z
N MET A 1 -11.54 29.18 2.40
CA MET A 1 -10.79 28.42 1.36
C MET A 1 -11.46 27.07 1.20
N SER A 2 -11.61 26.55 -0.01
CA SER A 2 -12.14 25.19 -0.22
C SER A 2 -11.11 24.16 0.23
N ALA A 3 -11.56 23.05 0.84
CA ALA A 3 -10.66 21.97 1.23
C ALA A 3 -9.93 21.36 0.02
N LEU A 4 -8.68 20.95 0.22
CA LEU A 4 -7.87 20.28 -0.79
C LEU A 4 -8.36 18.84 -0.99
N ARG A 5 -8.82 18.54 -2.20
CA ARG A 5 -9.20 17.17 -2.59
C ARG A 5 -7.95 16.32 -2.70
N THR A 6 -7.92 15.23 -1.94
CA THR A 6 -6.72 14.41 -1.74
C THR A 6 -6.99 12.96 -2.14
N ARG A 7 -6.06 12.35 -2.88
CA ARG A 7 -6.03 10.91 -3.15
C ARG A 7 -4.86 10.27 -2.42
N SER A 8 -5.09 9.10 -1.84
CA SER A 8 -4.07 8.33 -1.14
C SER A 8 -3.67 7.10 -1.96
N TYR A 9 -2.37 6.84 -2.05
CA TYR A 9 -1.80 5.67 -2.71
C TYR A 9 -1.14 4.81 -1.64
N ILE A 10 -1.61 3.58 -1.49
CA ILE A 10 -1.19 2.67 -0.42
C ILE A 10 -0.41 1.51 -1.02
N ASP A 11 0.83 1.33 -0.59
CA ASP A 11 1.55 0.07 -0.77
C ASP A 11 1.09 -0.91 0.32
N GLY A 12 0.24 -1.87 -0.09
CA GLY A 12 -0.34 -2.85 0.81
C GLY A 12 0.67 -3.83 1.41
N TYR A 13 1.75 -4.13 0.69
CA TYR A 13 2.79 -5.03 1.18
C TYR A 13 3.56 -4.36 2.33
N ASN A 14 4.03 -3.13 2.09
CA ASN A 14 4.77 -2.37 3.09
C ASN A 14 3.89 -1.97 4.28
N LEU A 15 2.62 -1.60 4.04
CA LEU A 15 1.68 -1.34 5.13
C LEU A 15 1.47 -2.59 6.00
N TYR A 16 1.21 -3.75 5.38
CA TYR A 16 0.99 -4.99 6.12
C TYR A 16 2.23 -5.37 6.92
N TYR A 17 3.39 -5.52 6.28
CA TYR A 17 4.59 -6.01 6.96
C TYR A 17 5.24 -4.99 7.90
N GLY A 18 5.08 -3.69 7.62
CA GLY A 18 5.67 -2.60 8.41
C GLY A 18 4.83 -2.16 9.61
N CYS A 19 3.50 -2.22 9.52
CA CYS A 19 2.62 -1.64 10.54
C CYS A 19 1.52 -2.58 11.06
N LEU A 20 0.95 -3.44 10.20
CA LEU A 20 -0.25 -4.20 10.59
C LEU A 20 0.09 -5.59 11.13
N ARG A 21 1.11 -6.24 10.58
CA ARG A 21 1.47 -7.62 10.91
C ARG A 21 1.81 -7.72 12.40
N LYS A 22 1.20 -8.70 13.08
CA LYS A 22 1.26 -8.92 14.54
C LYS A 22 0.49 -7.90 15.38
N THR A 23 -0.41 -7.14 14.76
CA THR A 23 -1.37 -6.30 15.49
C THR A 23 -2.78 -6.87 15.33
N ALA A 24 -3.74 -6.31 16.07
CA ALA A 24 -5.16 -6.59 15.88
C ALA A 24 -5.74 -5.92 14.61
N PHE A 25 -4.97 -5.08 13.91
CA PHE A 25 -5.42 -4.24 12.80
C PHE A 25 -5.11 -4.84 11.42
N ASN A 26 -5.00 -6.16 11.28
CA ASN A 26 -4.72 -6.81 9.98
C ASN A 26 -5.77 -6.49 8.91
N TRP A 27 -7.00 -6.16 9.34
CA TRP A 27 -8.16 -5.86 8.49
C TRP A 27 -8.60 -4.40 8.64
N LEU A 28 -7.62 -3.48 8.62
CA LEU A 28 -7.83 -2.07 8.87
C LEU A 28 -8.78 -1.43 7.84
N ASP A 29 -9.77 -0.68 8.33
CA ASP A 29 -10.53 0.23 7.49
C ASP A 29 -9.67 1.45 7.13
N VAL A 30 -9.01 1.36 5.97
CA VAL A 30 -8.15 2.43 5.48
C VAL A 30 -8.93 3.69 5.09
N LEU A 31 -10.22 3.59 4.75
CA LEU A 31 -11.02 4.77 4.44
C LEU A 31 -11.18 5.62 5.70
N THR A 32 -11.66 5.01 6.78
CA THR A 32 -11.82 5.67 8.09
C THR A 32 -10.48 6.15 8.63
N LEU A 33 -9.39 5.37 8.49
CA LEU A 33 -8.04 5.81 8.88
C LEU A 33 -7.69 7.14 8.22
N PHE A 34 -7.81 7.23 6.90
CA PHE A 34 -7.40 8.45 6.19
C PHE A 34 -8.33 9.62 6.47
N GLU A 35 -9.65 9.38 6.50
CA GLU A 35 -10.65 10.43 6.71
C GLU A 35 -10.58 11.04 8.12
N THR A 36 -10.37 10.21 9.14
CA THR A 36 -10.51 10.64 10.54
C THR A 36 -9.19 10.85 11.27
N GLN A 37 -8.11 10.20 10.83
CA GLN A 37 -6.82 10.24 11.54
C GLN A 37 -5.72 10.90 10.71
N ILE A 38 -5.48 10.41 9.49
CA ILE A 38 -4.29 10.85 8.71
C ILE A 38 -4.49 12.25 8.13
N LEU A 39 -5.54 12.50 7.33
CA LEU A 39 -5.73 13.82 6.71
C LEU A 39 -5.85 14.95 7.73
N PRO A 40 -6.58 14.81 8.85
CA PRO A 40 -6.63 15.84 9.88
C PRO A 40 -5.29 16.13 10.56
N SER A 41 -4.35 15.19 10.55
CA SER A 41 -3.03 15.36 11.17
C SER A 41 -2.02 16.14 10.31
N ILE A 42 -2.33 16.39 9.03
CA ILE A 42 -1.39 17.03 8.09
C ILE A 42 -1.37 18.55 8.30
N LEU A 43 -0.22 19.09 8.71
CA LEU A 43 -0.01 20.52 8.96
C LEU A 43 0.52 21.28 7.74
N TYR A 44 0.00 20.97 6.54
CA TYR A 44 0.40 21.67 5.32
C TYR A 44 -0.13 23.11 5.33
N ARG A 45 0.76 24.08 5.06
CA ARG A 45 0.40 25.50 4.90
C ARG A 45 0.75 25.96 3.49
N PRO A 46 -0.19 26.54 2.73
CA PRO A 46 0.06 27.00 1.37
C PRO A 46 0.97 28.24 1.32
N ALA A 47 1.08 28.97 2.43
CA ALA A 47 2.00 30.09 2.62
C ALA A 47 2.43 30.15 4.10
N PRO A 48 3.58 30.79 4.44
CA PRO A 48 4.09 30.84 5.82
C PRO A 48 3.06 31.36 6.85
N ASP A 49 2.33 32.41 6.48
CA ASP A 49 1.36 33.08 7.36
C ASP A 49 -0.08 32.54 7.21
N ALA A 50 -0.29 31.55 6.33
CA ALA A 50 -1.61 30.96 6.14
C ALA A 50 -1.97 29.98 7.25
N ALA A 51 -3.26 29.90 7.57
CA ALA A 51 -3.80 28.80 8.36
C ALA A 51 -3.52 27.44 7.68
N PRO A 52 -3.38 26.34 8.45
CA PRO A 52 -3.26 25.00 7.87
C PRO A 52 -4.39 24.70 6.89
N ALA A 53 -4.05 24.09 5.76
CA ALA A 53 -5.04 23.71 4.77
C ALA A 53 -5.88 22.53 5.30
N THR A 54 -7.19 22.62 5.14
CA THR A 54 -8.07 21.47 5.33
C THR A 54 -7.98 20.55 4.12
N MET A 55 -7.83 19.25 4.35
CA MET A 55 -7.79 18.23 3.31
C MET A 55 -9.02 17.32 3.44
N THR A 56 -9.60 16.94 2.31
CA THR A 56 -10.69 15.96 2.26
C THR A 56 -10.36 14.90 1.22
N LEU A 57 -10.87 13.69 1.43
CA LEU A 57 -10.72 12.63 0.45
C LEU A 57 -11.46 12.98 -0.84
N HIS A 58 -10.85 12.64 -1.98
CA HIS A 58 -11.48 12.81 -3.27
C HIS A 58 -12.80 12.00 -3.31
N PRO A 59 -13.92 12.56 -3.81
CA PRO A 59 -15.22 11.88 -3.80
C PRO A 59 -15.22 10.54 -4.53
N ASP A 60 -14.50 10.46 -5.66
CA ASP A 60 -14.35 9.23 -6.45
C ASP A 60 -12.95 8.64 -6.30
N CYS A 61 -12.82 7.33 -6.04
CA CYS A 61 -11.53 6.63 -5.96
C CYS A 61 -10.49 7.37 -5.07
N ALA A 62 -10.93 7.82 -3.89
CA ALA A 62 -10.10 8.42 -2.85
C ALA A 62 -8.81 7.64 -2.56
N ILE A 63 -8.87 6.31 -2.60
CA ILE A 63 -7.78 5.42 -2.24
C ILE A 63 -7.47 4.47 -3.39
N LYS A 64 -6.19 4.42 -3.79
CA LYS A 64 -5.63 3.35 -4.62
C LYS A 64 -4.78 2.44 -3.76
N TYR A 65 -5.23 1.20 -3.60
CA TYR A 65 -4.59 0.21 -2.76
C TYR A 65 -3.83 -0.81 -3.63
N PHE A 66 -2.51 -0.73 -3.66
CA PHE A 66 -1.66 -1.62 -4.45
C PHE A 66 -1.33 -2.85 -3.63
N THR A 67 -1.69 -4.03 -4.14
CA THR A 67 -1.47 -5.29 -3.41
C THR A 67 -1.43 -6.48 -4.36
N ALA A 68 -1.16 -7.67 -3.85
CA ALA A 68 -1.25 -8.92 -4.58
C ALA A 68 -2.07 -9.94 -3.77
N LYS A 69 -2.67 -10.91 -4.46
CA LYS A 69 -3.31 -12.04 -3.77
C LYS A 69 -2.24 -12.85 -3.04
N ILE A 70 -2.55 -13.29 -1.82
CA ILE A 70 -1.72 -14.24 -1.09
C ILE A 70 -1.67 -15.54 -1.91
N ILE A 71 -0.45 -16.04 -2.12
CA ILE A 71 -0.23 -17.36 -2.70
C ILE A 71 -0.33 -18.36 -1.55
N GLU A 72 -1.18 -19.38 -1.71
CA GLU A 72 -1.44 -20.42 -0.69
C GLU A 72 -0.15 -21.05 -0.16
N SER A 73 0.79 -21.41 -1.03
CA SER A 73 2.08 -22.00 -0.64
C SER A 73 2.99 -21.05 0.16
N ALA A 74 2.69 -19.75 0.19
CA ALA A 74 3.40 -18.73 0.97
C ALA A 74 2.60 -18.26 2.20
N ALA A 75 1.37 -18.76 2.38
CA ALA A 75 0.54 -18.44 3.53
C ALA A 75 1.13 -19.05 4.81
N LYS A 76 0.99 -18.32 5.92
CA LYS A 76 1.42 -18.80 7.26
C LYS A 76 0.26 -19.27 8.13
N GLY A 77 -0.96 -18.86 7.82
CA GLY A 77 -2.17 -19.35 8.46
C GLY A 77 -3.07 -20.01 7.42
N GLU A 78 -3.80 -21.05 7.82
CA GLU A 78 -4.70 -21.83 6.96
C GLU A 78 -5.79 -20.95 6.33
N ASP A 79 -6.21 -19.90 7.04
CA ASP A 79 -7.25 -18.97 6.60
C ASP A 79 -6.70 -17.71 5.90
N SER A 80 -5.38 -17.57 5.71
CA SER A 80 -4.82 -16.30 5.23
C SER A 80 -5.37 -15.88 3.87
N VAL A 81 -5.56 -16.84 2.96
CA VAL A 81 -6.09 -16.58 1.61
C VAL A 81 -7.56 -16.18 1.66
N SER A 82 -8.39 -16.91 2.43
CA SER A 82 -9.82 -16.63 2.56
C SER A 82 -10.05 -15.31 3.29
N SER A 83 -9.31 -15.04 4.36
CA SER A 83 -9.41 -13.82 5.15
C SER A 83 -9.00 -12.59 4.34
N GLN A 84 -7.96 -12.67 3.50
CA GLN A 84 -7.62 -11.58 2.57
C GLN A 84 -8.74 -11.31 1.56
N ALA A 85 -9.31 -12.38 0.98
CA ALA A 85 -10.40 -12.25 0.02
C ALA A 85 -11.64 -11.60 0.66
N GLN A 86 -12.00 -12.03 1.87
CA GLN A 86 -13.09 -11.44 2.65
C GLN A 86 -12.84 -9.96 2.93
N TYR A 87 -11.64 -9.60 3.39
CA TYR A 87 -11.27 -8.21 3.64
C TYR A 87 -11.40 -7.33 2.40
N HIS A 88 -10.87 -7.77 1.24
CA HIS A 88 -10.98 -7.01 0.00
C HIS A 88 -12.45 -6.82 -0.43
N ASN A 89 -13.29 -7.85 -0.30
CA ASN A 89 -14.70 -7.79 -0.66
C ASN A 89 -15.49 -6.83 0.25
N VAL A 90 -15.30 -6.96 1.57
CA VAL A 90 -15.96 -6.11 2.56
C VAL A 90 -15.53 -4.67 2.38
N LEU A 91 -14.22 -4.40 2.23
CA LEU A 91 -13.71 -3.05 2.08
C LEU A 91 -14.17 -2.39 0.78
N THR A 92 -14.19 -3.13 -0.33
CA THR A 92 -14.70 -2.60 -1.62
C THR A 92 -16.15 -2.16 -1.50
N THR A 93 -16.98 -2.97 -0.83
CA THR A 93 -18.41 -2.68 -0.62
C THR A 93 -18.59 -1.52 0.35
N HIS A 94 -17.88 -1.56 1.48
CA HIS A 94 -17.92 -0.53 2.53
C HIS A 94 -17.51 0.85 1.97
N CYS A 95 -16.47 0.91 1.14
CA CYS A 95 -15.96 2.17 0.61
C CYS A 95 -16.79 2.76 -0.54
N GLY A 96 -17.80 2.06 -1.08
CA GLY A 96 -18.75 2.61 -2.05
C GLY A 96 -18.11 3.29 -3.27
N GLY A 97 -17.04 2.71 -3.83
CA GLY A 97 -16.30 3.27 -4.98
C GLY A 97 -15.21 4.30 -4.62
N LYS A 98 -15.05 4.67 -3.35
CA LYS A 98 -13.94 5.49 -2.87
C LYS A 98 -12.61 4.73 -2.81
N LEU A 99 -12.64 3.39 -2.83
CA LEU A 99 -11.44 2.57 -2.82
C LEU A 99 -11.37 1.70 -4.08
N SER A 100 -10.17 1.61 -4.65
CA SER A 100 -9.87 0.71 -5.76
C SER A 100 -8.60 -0.08 -5.47
N PHE A 101 -8.69 -1.41 -5.55
CA PHE A 101 -7.54 -2.29 -5.50
C PHE A 101 -6.83 -2.34 -6.86
N VAL A 102 -5.52 -2.17 -6.84
CA VAL A 102 -4.64 -2.38 -7.99
C VAL A 102 -3.85 -3.66 -7.74
N MET A 103 -4.24 -4.73 -8.44
CA MET A 103 -3.71 -6.07 -8.22
C MET A 103 -2.44 -6.31 -9.03
N GLY A 104 -1.33 -6.55 -8.34
CA GLY A 104 -0.08 -7.05 -8.89
C GLY A 104 0.05 -8.57 -8.76
N ARG A 105 1.25 -9.07 -9.11
CA ARG A 105 1.62 -10.47 -8.97
C ARG A 105 2.76 -10.60 -7.98
N TYR A 106 2.61 -11.49 -7.01
CA TYR A 106 3.69 -11.90 -6.12
C TYR A 106 4.42 -13.11 -6.72
N SER A 107 5.76 -13.13 -6.67
CA SER A 107 6.57 -14.26 -7.10
C SER A 107 7.23 -14.90 -5.89
N ILE A 108 7.00 -16.21 -5.70
CA ILE A 108 7.68 -17.02 -4.68
C ILE A 108 9.07 -17.50 -5.13
N TYR A 109 9.35 -17.44 -6.43
CA TYR A 109 10.66 -17.83 -6.96
C TYR A 109 11.69 -16.77 -6.58
N LYS A 110 12.82 -17.23 -6.03
CA LYS A 110 13.99 -16.37 -5.85
C LYS A 110 14.35 -15.75 -7.21
N ALA A 111 14.49 -14.43 -7.21
CA ALA A 111 15.03 -13.75 -8.36
C ALA A 111 16.51 -14.14 -8.48
N ASN A 112 16.85 -14.85 -9.54
CA ASN A 112 18.25 -15.09 -9.91
C ASN A 112 18.79 -13.81 -10.54
N GLN A 113 19.23 -12.88 -9.71
CA GLN A 113 19.89 -11.67 -10.17
C GLN A 113 21.39 -11.88 -10.15
N HIS A 114 22.03 -11.40 -11.22
CA HIS A 114 23.47 -11.37 -11.25
C HIS A 114 23.96 -10.21 -10.40
N ILE A 115 24.92 -10.47 -9.51
CA ILE A 115 25.49 -9.46 -8.63
C ILE A 115 26.56 -8.70 -9.41
N VAL A 116 26.30 -7.45 -9.76
CA VAL A 116 27.31 -6.59 -10.39
C VAL A 116 28.38 -6.24 -9.35
N PRO A 117 29.66 -6.61 -9.56
CA PRO A 117 30.73 -6.32 -8.62
C PRO A 117 30.92 -4.80 -8.43
N ALA A 118 31.15 -4.37 -7.19
CA ALA A 118 31.34 -2.93 -6.90
C ALA A 118 32.65 -2.37 -7.50
N ASP A 119 33.64 -3.23 -7.70
CA ASP A 119 34.92 -2.97 -8.35
C ASP A 119 34.83 -2.90 -9.88
N ASP A 120 33.78 -3.46 -10.49
CA ASP A 120 33.50 -3.35 -11.92
C ASP A 120 32.00 -3.12 -12.21
N PRO A 121 31.49 -1.90 -11.96
CA PRO A 121 30.07 -1.58 -12.12
C PRO A 121 29.62 -1.53 -13.58
N LYS A 122 30.53 -1.58 -14.56
CA LYS A 122 30.22 -1.56 -16.00
C LYS A 122 30.10 -2.96 -16.58
N ARG A 123 30.49 -3.99 -15.84
CA ARG A 123 30.36 -5.39 -16.25
C ARG A 123 28.91 -5.69 -16.61
N TRP A 124 28.70 -6.30 -17.77
CA TRP A 124 27.36 -6.66 -18.22
C TRP A 124 26.75 -7.66 -17.21
N PRO A 125 25.51 -7.44 -16.72
CA PRO A 125 24.96 -8.28 -15.66
C PRO A 125 24.96 -9.76 -15.98
N ARG A 126 24.71 -10.17 -17.23
CA ARG A 126 24.73 -11.60 -17.62
C ARG A 126 26.07 -12.30 -17.40
N ASP A 127 27.15 -11.51 -17.36
CA ASP A 127 28.53 -12.00 -17.24
C ASP A 127 29.00 -11.98 -15.78
N CYS A 128 28.14 -11.58 -14.83
CA CYS A 128 28.43 -11.54 -13.40
C CYS A 128 28.01 -12.83 -12.67
N TYR A 129 28.41 -13.00 -11.41
CA TYR A 129 28.05 -14.18 -10.62
C TYR A 129 26.56 -14.17 -10.26
N LYS A 130 25.92 -15.34 -10.27
CA LYS A 130 24.54 -15.52 -9.80
C LYS A 130 24.52 -15.71 -8.28
N ASN A 131 23.52 -15.14 -7.63
CA ASN A 131 23.18 -15.40 -6.22
C ASN A 131 22.16 -16.54 -6.09
#